data_AF-A0AAW5C8L9-F1
#
_entry.id   AF-A0AAW5C8L9-F1
#
_cell.length_a   1.000
_cell.length_b   1.000
_cell.length_c   1.000
_cell.angle_alpha   90.00
_cell.angle_beta   90.00
_cell.angle_gamma   90.00
#
_symmetry.space_group_name_H-M   'P 1'
#
loop_
_entity.id
_entity.type
_entity.pdbx_description
1 polymer ?
#
loop_
_entity_poly.entity_id
_entity_poly.type
_entity_poly.pdbx_seq_one_letter_code
_entity_poly.pdbx_strand_id
1 'polypeptide(L)'
;MKYQAENAVSSFFYYMWNAWSKEECKAVFGDMYRHFWDKWSALADKSIFGAAERFFAELSENNQKLLVERAVTLYDGRAFRKEPDDSDILVCKECGSRQLEIQAWINANTDERISYVHDDNNGLWCDGKWCEECGVQVFFCTKAEFTQKMQGWWESCGFETKEQITGLKVCDSPPSENTQTFIDAADQWWNSRDYEHKREIYNRYNSKNE
;
A
#
# COMPACT_ATOMS: atom_id res chain seq x y z
N MET A 1 -16.86 -22.04 -0.43
CA MET A 1 -16.68 -20.80 -1.21
C MET A 1 -17.53 -20.92 -2.47
N LYS A 2 -18.40 -19.94 -2.79
CA LYS A 2 -19.21 -19.99 -4.01
C LYS A 2 -18.30 -19.70 -5.21
N TYR A 3 -18.31 -20.56 -6.22
CA TYR A 3 -17.68 -20.33 -7.52
C TYR A 3 -18.23 -19.03 -8.11
N GLN A 4 -17.45 -17.95 -8.10
CA GLN A 4 -17.80 -16.72 -8.78
C GLN A 4 -17.07 -16.71 -10.12
N ALA A 5 -17.81 -17.00 -11.20
CA ALA A 5 -17.29 -17.01 -12.57
C ALA A 5 -16.52 -15.72 -12.91
N GLU A 6 -16.89 -14.61 -12.29
CA GLU A 6 -16.31 -13.29 -12.51
C GLU A 6 -14.88 -13.12 -11.96
N ASN A 7 -14.36 -14.02 -11.10
CA ASN A 7 -12.97 -14.02 -10.63
C ASN A 7 -12.12 -15.13 -11.26
N ALA A 8 -12.74 -16.09 -11.96
CA ALA A 8 -12.06 -17.27 -12.49
C ALA A 8 -10.94 -16.93 -13.48
N VAL A 9 -11.17 -15.95 -14.36
CA VAL A 9 -10.21 -15.57 -15.40
C VAL A 9 -8.97 -14.90 -14.80
N SER A 10 -9.15 -13.90 -13.94
CA SER A 10 -8.05 -13.21 -13.25
C SER A 10 -7.26 -14.17 -12.35
N SER A 11 -7.95 -15.03 -11.60
CA SER A 11 -7.30 -16.03 -10.76
C SER A 11 -6.50 -17.03 -11.55
N PHE A 12 -7.04 -17.52 -12.68
CA PHE A 12 -6.33 -18.44 -13.55
C PHE A 12 -5.01 -17.84 -14.05
N PHE A 13 -5.03 -16.64 -14.62
CA PHE A 13 -3.82 -16.02 -15.14
C PHE A 13 -2.80 -15.73 -14.03
N TYR A 14 -3.26 -15.17 -12.89
CA TYR A 14 -2.38 -14.94 -11.76
C TYR A 14 -1.73 -16.24 -11.27
N TYR A 15 -2.51 -17.29 -11.11
CA TYR A 15 -2.06 -18.59 -10.65
C TYR A 15 -1.05 -19.22 -11.61
N MET A 16 -1.36 -19.24 -12.92
CA MET A 16 -0.49 -19.80 -13.94
C MET A 16 0.85 -19.06 -14.06
N TRP A 17 0.86 -17.75 -13.81
CA TRP A 17 2.07 -16.94 -13.96
C TRP A 17 2.94 -16.86 -12.70
N ASN A 18 2.33 -16.90 -11.52
CA ASN A 18 3.03 -16.60 -10.27
C ASN A 18 3.16 -17.80 -9.32
N ALA A 19 2.31 -18.82 -9.46
CA ALA A 19 2.25 -19.93 -8.51
C ALA A 19 2.40 -21.32 -9.17
N TRP A 20 2.22 -21.43 -10.48
CA TRP A 20 2.26 -22.71 -11.17
C TRP A 20 3.63 -23.37 -11.08
N SER A 21 3.64 -24.58 -10.54
CA SER A 21 4.82 -25.39 -10.30
C SER A 21 4.48 -26.88 -10.41
N LYS A 22 5.48 -27.75 -10.35
CA LYS A 22 5.26 -29.19 -10.39
C LYS A 22 4.49 -29.68 -9.17
N GLU A 23 4.72 -29.04 -8.03
CA GLU A 23 4.04 -29.27 -6.76
C GLU A 23 2.57 -28.87 -6.85
N GLU A 24 2.29 -27.71 -7.44
CA GLU A 24 0.92 -27.25 -7.68
C GLU A 24 0.20 -28.12 -8.73
N CYS A 25 0.90 -28.57 -9.77
CA CYS A 25 0.37 -29.54 -10.72
C CYS A 25 -0.02 -30.85 -10.02
N LYS A 26 0.74 -31.29 -9.02
CA LYS A 26 0.39 -32.42 -8.16
C LYS A 26 -0.83 -32.14 -7.27
N ALA A 27 -0.93 -30.93 -6.72
CA ALA A 27 -2.08 -30.53 -5.92
C ALA A 27 -3.38 -30.52 -6.75
N VAL A 28 -3.31 -30.10 -8.03
CA VAL A 28 -4.48 -30.04 -8.93
C VAL A 28 -4.87 -31.41 -9.48
N PHE A 29 -3.90 -32.18 -9.99
CA PHE A 29 -4.19 -33.40 -10.77
C PHE A 29 -3.87 -34.71 -10.05
N GLY A 30 -3.43 -34.66 -8.79
CA GLY A 30 -3.17 -35.83 -7.97
C GLY A 30 -2.15 -36.77 -8.61
N ASP A 31 -2.45 -38.06 -8.70
CA ASP A 31 -1.52 -39.07 -9.21
C ASP A 31 -1.15 -38.91 -10.68
N MET A 32 -2.02 -38.25 -11.47
CA MET A 32 -1.79 -38.00 -12.90
C MET A 32 -0.89 -36.79 -13.18
N TYR A 33 -0.39 -36.12 -12.15
CA TYR A 33 0.35 -34.86 -12.30
C TYR A 33 1.56 -34.95 -13.21
N ARG A 34 2.24 -36.10 -13.29
CA ARG A 34 3.40 -36.27 -14.19
C ARG A 34 2.98 -36.09 -15.64
N HIS A 35 1.88 -36.71 -16.04
CA HIS A 35 1.34 -36.60 -17.39
C HIS A 35 1.01 -35.15 -17.76
N PHE A 36 0.34 -34.43 -16.84
CA PHE A 36 -0.02 -33.03 -17.07
C PHE A 36 1.17 -32.08 -17.00
N TRP A 37 2.14 -32.36 -16.13
CA TRP A 37 3.38 -31.60 -16.03
C TRP A 37 4.25 -31.75 -17.27
N ASP A 38 4.37 -32.97 -17.80
CA ASP A 38 5.11 -33.24 -19.03
C ASP A 38 4.43 -32.55 -20.22
N LYS A 39 3.09 -32.56 -20.28
CA LYS A 39 2.31 -31.80 -21.28
C LYS A 39 2.56 -30.29 -21.15
N TRP A 40 2.46 -29.74 -19.94
CA TRP A 40 2.76 -28.33 -19.67
C TRP A 40 4.17 -27.96 -20.13
N SER A 41 5.16 -28.77 -19.75
CA SER A 41 6.57 -28.54 -20.08
C SER A 41 6.78 -28.53 -21.60
N ALA A 42 6.21 -29.50 -22.32
CA ALA A 42 6.30 -29.55 -23.78
C ALA A 42 5.65 -28.35 -24.49
N LEU A 43 4.63 -27.73 -23.89
CA LEU A 43 3.98 -26.53 -24.41
C LEU A 43 4.79 -25.26 -24.08
N ALA A 44 5.33 -25.18 -22.86
CA ALA A 44 6.16 -24.08 -22.39
C ALA A 44 7.50 -24.03 -23.12
N ASP A 45 8.11 -25.18 -23.42
CA ASP A 45 9.38 -25.30 -24.17
C ASP A 45 9.28 -24.72 -25.59
N LYS A 46 8.10 -24.79 -26.21
CA LYS A 46 7.86 -24.18 -27.53
C LYS A 46 7.82 -22.65 -27.42
N SER A 47 7.16 -22.14 -26.39
CA SER A 47 7.13 -20.73 -26.01
C SER A 47 6.37 -20.58 -24.71
N ILE A 48 6.97 -19.91 -23.73
CA ILE A 48 6.31 -19.58 -22.47
C ILE A 48 5.11 -18.65 -22.68
N PHE A 49 5.15 -17.80 -23.71
CA PHE A 49 4.04 -16.92 -24.06
C PHE A 49 2.91 -17.71 -24.71
N GLY A 50 1.73 -17.65 -24.09
CA GLY A 50 0.57 -18.42 -24.53
C GLY A 50 0.57 -19.88 -24.03
N ALA A 51 1.57 -20.29 -23.24
CA ALA A 51 1.66 -21.68 -22.77
C ALA A 51 0.47 -22.05 -21.86
N ALA A 52 0.06 -21.12 -20.98
CA ALA A 52 -1.07 -21.30 -20.07
C ALA A 52 -2.37 -21.56 -20.83
N GLU A 53 -2.62 -20.77 -21.86
CA GLU A 53 -3.80 -20.82 -22.71
C GLU A 53 -3.84 -22.09 -23.55
N ARG A 54 -2.71 -22.48 -24.15
CA ARG A 54 -2.59 -23.74 -24.90
C ARG A 54 -2.79 -24.94 -23.99
N PHE A 55 -2.15 -24.95 -22.83
CA PHE A 55 -2.28 -26.03 -21.87
C PHE A 55 -3.73 -26.16 -21.43
N PHE A 56 -4.38 -25.06 -21.05
CA PHE A 56 -5.77 -25.03 -20.67
C PHE A 56 -6.70 -25.56 -21.78
N ALA A 57 -6.48 -25.13 -23.02
CA ALA A 57 -7.26 -25.58 -24.18
C ALA A 57 -7.12 -27.09 -24.48
N GLU A 58 -6.00 -27.71 -24.10
CA GLU A 58 -5.75 -29.15 -24.28
C GLU A 58 -6.23 -30.03 -23.11
N LEU A 59 -6.80 -29.42 -22.06
CA LEU A 59 -7.42 -30.15 -20.94
C LEU A 59 -8.88 -30.49 -21.25
N SER A 60 -9.37 -31.58 -20.66
CA SER A 60 -10.80 -31.85 -20.62
C SER A 60 -11.51 -30.84 -19.71
N GLU A 61 -12.81 -30.64 -19.92
CA GLU A 61 -13.62 -29.71 -19.10
C GLU A 61 -13.48 -29.97 -17.59
N ASN A 62 -13.41 -31.25 -17.18
CA ASN A 62 -13.21 -31.62 -15.78
C ASN A 62 -11.85 -31.15 -15.25
N ASN A 63 -10.79 -31.28 -16.03
CA ASN A 63 -9.44 -30.88 -15.63
C ASN A 63 -9.25 -29.36 -15.69
N GLN A 64 -9.90 -28.69 -16.65
CA GLN A 64 -10.00 -27.22 -16.68
C GLN A 64 -10.66 -26.70 -15.40
N LYS A 65 -11.78 -27.32 -15.00
CA LYS A 65 -12.49 -26.96 -13.77
C LYS A 65 -11.62 -27.13 -12.52
N LEU A 66 -10.91 -28.26 -12.38
CA LEU A 66 -9.99 -28.48 -11.25
C LEU A 66 -8.91 -27.39 -11.16
N LEU A 67 -8.33 -27.02 -12.30
CA LEU A 67 -7.28 -26.01 -12.38
C LEU A 67 -7.82 -24.62 -12.00
N VAL A 68 -9.00 -24.24 -12.50
CA VAL A 68 -9.65 -22.97 -12.15
C VAL A 68 -10.08 -22.93 -10.69
N GLU A 69 -10.64 -24.02 -10.16
CA GLU A 69 -11.04 -24.10 -8.75
C GLU A 69 -9.84 -23.95 -7.81
N ARG A 70 -8.69 -24.56 -8.15
CA ARG A 70 -7.45 -24.34 -7.41
C ARG A 70 -6.98 -22.89 -7.49
N ALA A 71 -7.00 -22.30 -8.69
CA ALA A 71 -6.61 -20.91 -8.90
C ALA A 71 -7.46 -19.93 -8.08
N VAL A 72 -8.80 -20.10 -8.08
CA VAL A 72 -9.74 -19.28 -7.30
C VAL A 72 -9.58 -19.50 -5.79
N THR A 73 -9.16 -20.70 -5.36
CA THR A 73 -8.88 -20.98 -3.94
C THR A 73 -7.64 -20.26 -3.44
N LEU A 74 -6.63 -20.09 -4.30
CA LEU A 74 -5.35 -19.47 -3.92
C LEU A 74 -5.30 -17.97 -4.16
N TYR A 75 -6.11 -17.47 -5.09
CA TYR A 75 -6.13 -16.06 -5.41
C TYR A 75 -7.57 -15.55 -5.53
N ASP A 76 -7.89 -14.59 -4.67
CA ASP A 76 -9.07 -13.77 -4.81
C ASP A 76 -8.69 -12.44 -5.48
N GLY A 77 -8.84 -12.34 -6.80
CA GLY A 77 -8.57 -11.11 -7.55
C GLY A 77 -9.51 -9.96 -7.22
N ARG A 78 -10.55 -10.23 -6.43
CA ARG A 78 -11.48 -9.25 -5.87
C ARG A 78 -11.24 -8.98 -4.40
N ALA A 79 -10.30 -9.68 -3.75
CA ALA A 79 -9.84 -9.24 -2.45
C ALA A 79 -9.33 -7.83 -2.66
N PHE A 80 -10.07 -6.85 -2.10
CA PHE A 80 -9.59 -5.49 -2.01
C PHE A 80 -8.16 -5.61 -1.50
N ARG A 81 -7.19 -5.11 -2.27
CA ARG A 81 -5.84 -4.96 -1.75
C ARG A 81 -6.06 -4.22 -0.44
N LYS A 82 -5.77 -4.87 0.68
CA LYS A 82 -5.85 -4.17 1.96
C LYS A 82 -4.95 -2.97 1.76
N GLU A 83 -5.52 -1.78 1.88
CA GLU A 83 -4.72 -0.57 1.88
C GLU A 83 -3.62 -0.80 2.93
N PRO A 84 -2.35 -0.56 2.58
CA PRO A 84 -1.26 -0.74 3.52
C PRO A 84 -1.59 0.04 4.80
N ASP A 85 -1.26 -0.54 5.94
CA ASP A 85 -1.47 0.13 7.22
C ASP A 85 -0.65 1.43 7.25
N ASP A 86 -1.09 2.44 8.00
CA ASP A 86 -0.35 3.70 8.10
C ASP A 86 1.07 3.51 8.68
N SER A 87 1.33 2.42 9.40
CA SER A 87 2.67 2.03 9.83
C SER A 87 3.57 1.48 8.70
N ASP A 88 2.99 1.02 7.59
CA ASP A 88 3.70 0.51 6.42
C ASP A 88 3.90 1.58 5.32
N ILE A 89 3.18 2.71 5.42
CA ILE A 89 3.27 3.80 4.45
C ILE A 89 4.38 4.77 4.86
N LEU A 90 5.37 4.99 4.00
CA LEU A 90 6.39 6.02 4.22
C LEU A 90 5.92 7.40 3.75
N VAL A 91 6.30 8.42 4.51
CA VAL A 91 6.08 9.84 4.24
C VAL A 91 7.33 10.67 4.55
N CYS A 92 7.39 11.88 3.99
CA CYS A 92 8.44 12.85 4.29
C CYS A 92 8.41 13.22 5.77
N LYS A 93 9.56 13.15 6.46
CA LYS A 93 9.65 13.48 7.90
C LYS A 93 9.40 14.95 8.20
N GLU A 94 9.64 15.82 7.21
CA GLU A 94 9.45 17.26 7.32
C GLU A 94 7.99 17.65 7.05
N CYS A 95 7.47 17.31 5.86
CA CYS A 95 6.16 17.81 5.41
C CYS A 95 5.03 16.76 5.37
N GLY A 96 5.33 15.47 5.61
CA GLY A 96 4.36 14.38 5.56
C GLY A 96 3.93 13.94 4.14
N SER A 97 4.56 14.44 3.08
CA SER A 97 4.19 14.05 1.72
C SER A 97 4.50 12.59 1.43
N ARG A 98 3.65 11.96 0.61
CA ARG A 98 3.87 10.63 0.02
C ARG A 98 4.65 10.69 -1.30
N GLN A 99 4.93 11.88 -1.83
CA GLN A 99 5.70 12.09 -3.06
C GLN A 99 7.19 11.97 -2.75
N LEU A 100 7.63 10.72 -2.66
CA LEU A 100 8.97 10.33 -2.24
C LEU A 100 9.71 9.60 -3.36
N GLU A 101 11.00 9.88 -3.46
CA GLU A 101 11.90 9.17 -4.37
C GLU A 101 13.07 8.57 -3.60
N ILE A 102 13.52 7.39 -4.05
CA ILE A 102 14.72 6.72 -3.53
C ILE A 102 15.70 6.45 -4.67
N GLN A 103 16.98 6.70 -4.42
CA GLN A 103 18.05 6.35 -5.33
C GLN A 103 18.33 4.84 -5.26
N ALA A 104 18.51 4.24 -6.43
CA ALA A 104 18.86 2.84 -6.58
C ALA A 104 20.04 2.69 -7.54
N TRP A 105 20.90 1.71 -7.27
CA TRP A 105 21.94 1.28 -8.19
C TRP A 105 21.33 0.38 -9.26
N ILE A 106 21.40 0.83 -10.52
CA ILE A 106 20.92 0.10 -11.69
C ILE A 106 22.12 -0.21 -12.58
N ASN A 107 22.23 -1.45 -13.05
CA ASN A 107 23.22 -1.81 -14.04
C ASN A 107 22.87 -1.14 -15.37
N ALA A 108 23.67 -0.16 -15.78
CA ALA A 108 23.42 0.64 -16.97
C ALA A 108 23.38 -0.16 -18.29
N ASN A 109 23.92 -1.38 -18.33
CA ASN A 109 23.94 -2.22 -19.52
C ASN A 109 22.79 -3.23 -19.59
N THR A 110 22.20 -3.59 -18.44
CA THR A 110 21.19 -4.66 -18.36
C THR A 110 19.86 -4.20 -17.79
N ASP A 111 19.76 -2.93 -17.36
CA ASP A 111 18.65 -2.37 -16.58
C ASP A 111 18.32 -3.17 -15.30
N GLU A 112 19.24 -4.04 -14.87
CA GLU A 112 19.05 -4.85 -13.67
C GLU A 112 19.24 -4.01 -12.42
N ARG A 113 18.23 -4.03 -11.54
CA ARG A 113 18.30 -3.38 -10.23
C ARG A 113 19.25 -4.15 -9.31
N ILE A 114 20.34 -3.52 -8.90
CA ILE A 114 21.36 -4.11 -8.03
C ILE A 114 20.94 -4.00 -6.56
N SER A 115 20.74 -2.78 -6.08
CA SER A 115 20.39 -2.49 -4.69
C SER A 115 19.85 -1.07 -4.54
N TYR A 116 19.29 -0.76 -3.37
CA TYR A 116 19.06 0.64 -3.00
C TYR A 116 20.38 1.29 -2.54
N VAL A 117 20.48 2.61 -2.68
CA VAL A 117 21.54 3.36 -1.98
C VAL A 117 21.32 3.15 -0.48
N HIS A 118 22.35 2.69 0.23
CA HIS A 118 22.24 2.40 1.65
C HIS A 118 21.98 3.70 2.43
N ASP A 119 20.81 3.82 3.03
CA ASP A 119 20.61 4.67 4.20
C ASP A 119 20.82 3.76 5.42
N ASP A 120 21.88 4.01 6.19
CA ASP A 120 22.12 3.27 7.42
C ASP A 120 21.10 3.61 8.52
N ASN A 121 20.13 4.50 8.23
CA ASN A 121 19.07 5.01 9.10
C ASN A 121 19.62 5.47 10.46
N ASN A 122 20.93 5.70 10.58
CA ASN A 122 21.59 6.14 11.80
C ASN A 122 21.33 7.63 12.07
N GLY A 123 20.54 8.29 11.21
CA GLY A 123 20.17 9.70 11.32
C GLY A 123 21.30 10.67 10.98
N LEU A 124 22.42 10.18 10.44
CA LEU A 124 23.57 11.01 10.08
C LEU A 124 23.46 11.62 8.69
N TRP A 125 22.91 10.89 7.70
CA TRP A 125 22.78 11.35 6.31
C TRP A 125 21.53 10.75 5.67
N CYS A 126 20.78 11.53 4.87
CA CYS A 126 19.58 11.09 4.15
C CYS A 126 19.87 10.83 2.66
N ASP A 127 21.09 10.40 2.36
CA ASP A 127 21.59 10.26 1.00
C ASP A 127 20.68 9.35 0.17
N GLY A 128 20.21 9.88 -0.94
CA GLY A 128 19.37 9.15 -1.88
C GLY A 128 17.89 9.06 -1.49
N LYS A 129 17.42 9.79 -0.47
CA LYS A 129 15.99 9.97 -0.18
C LYS A 129 15.56 11.39 -0.48
N TRP A 130 14.57 11.55 -1.35
CA TRP A 130 14.11 12.86 -1.82
C TRP A 130 12.60 13.00 -1.60
N CYS A 131 12.17 14.22 -1.24
CA CYS A 131 10.75 14.57 -1.24
C CYS A 131 10.49 15.63 -2.30
N GLU A 132 9.56 15.34 -3.21
CA GLU A 132 9.20 16.21 -4.32
C GLU A 132 8.61 17.54 -3.83
N GLU A 133 7.69 17.50 -2.86
CA GLU A 133 7.07 18.71 -2.32
C GLU A 133 8.06 19.62 -1.57
N CYS A 134 9.06 19.04 -0.90
CA CYS A 134 10.11 19.81 -0.23
C CYS A 134 11.20 20.28 -1.20
N GLY A 135 11.39 19.57 -2.32
CA GLY A 135 12.45 19.86 -3.29
C GLY A 135 13.86 19.68 -2.71
N VAL A 136 14.02 18.84 -1.69
CA VAL A 136 15.30 18.56 -1.02
C VAL A 136 15.38 17.11 -0.56
N GLN A 137 16.59 16.68 -0.21
CA GLN A 137 16.80 15.41 0.48
C GLN A 137 16.23 15.47 1.89
N VAL A 138 15.51 14.42 2.27
CA VAL A 138 14.83 14.34 3.57
C VAL A 138 14.89 12.92 4.10
N PHE A 139 14.78 12.78 5.41
CA PHE A 139 14.46 11.49 6.01
C PHE A 139 12.99 11.14 5.78
N PHE A 140 12.70 9.85 5.77
CA PHE A 140 11.33 9.35 5.78
C PHE A 140 10.96 8.89 7.18
N CYS A 141 9.69 8.98 7.51
CA CYS A 141 9.07 8.29 8.64
C CYS A 141 7.81 7.57 8.16
N THR A 142 7.22 6.76 9.02
CA THR A 142 5.92 6.15 8.72
C THR A 142 4.81 7.20 8.80
N LYS A 143 3.74 6.99 8.03
CA LYS A 143 2.55 7.84 8.07
C LYS A 143 1.91 7.82 9.46
N ALA A 144 1.99 6.69 10.16
CA ALA A 144 1.56 6.57 11.56
C ALA A 144 2.36 7.49 12.49
N GLU A 145 3.70 7.50 12.41
CA GLU A 145 4.55 8.40 13.20
C GLU A 145 4.27 9.87 12.89
N PHE A 146 4.12 10.23 11.61
CA PHE A 146 3.79 11.61 11.24
C PHE A 146 2.38 12.01 11.72
N THR A 147 1.42 11.08 11.68
CA THR A 147 0.07 11.31 12.21
C THR A 147 0.10 11.56 13.71
N GLN A 148 0.91 10.81 14.46
CA GLN A 148 1.13 11.06 15.89
C GLN A 148 1.79 12.42 16.15
N LYS A 149 2.78 12.82 15.33
CA LYS A 149 3.40 14.15 15.38
C LYS A 149 2.36 15.26 15.21
N MET A 150 1.50 15.16 14.20
CA MET A 150 0.42 16.12 13.97
C MET A 150 -0.59 16.15 15.12
N GLN A 151 -0.92 14.97 15.68
CA GLN A 151 -1.84 14.86 16.80
C GLN A 151 -1.27 15.53 18.07
N GLY A 152 -0.01 15.25 18.41
CA GLY A 152 0.66 15.89 19.55
C GLY A 152 0.76 17.42 19.39
N TRP A 153 1.02 17.90 18.17
CA TRP A 153 0.96 19.33 17.86
C TRP A 153 -0.43 19.92 18.09
N TRP A 154 -1.48 19.27 17.59
CA TRP A 154 -2.86 19.73 17.75
C TRP A 154 -3.28 19.80 19.22
N GLU A 155 -2.88 18.82 20.03
CA GLU A 155 -3.13 18.79 21.47
C GLU A 155 -2.37 19.89 22.21
N SER A 156 -1.18 20.27 21.72
CA SER A 156 -0.39 21.37 22.28
C SER A 156 -0.90 22.77 21.90
N CYS A 157 -1.77 22.88 20.89
CA CYS A 157 -2.28 24.17 20.42
C CYS A 157 -3.19 24.84 21.46
N GLY A 158 -2.95 26.12 21.73
CA GLY A 158 -3.82 26.94 22.57
C GLY A 158 -5.18 27.25 21.93
N PHE A 159 -6.10 27.76 22.74
CA PHE A 159 -7.48 28.08 22.32
C PHE A 159 -7.53 29.01 21.11
N GLU A 160 -6.74 30.10 21.12
CA GLU A 160 -6.73 31.09 20.02
C GLU A 160 -6.38 30.44 18.67
N THR A 161 -5.37 29.56 18.65
CA THR A 161 -4.96 28.82 17.45
C THR A 161 -6.06 27.88 16.99
N LYS A 162 -6.70 27.14 17.92
CA LYS A 162 -7.82 26.25 17.61
C LYS A 162 -9.04 27.02 17.09
N GLU A 163 -9.36 28.20 17.64
CA GLU A 163 -10.43 29.08 17.13
C GLU A 163 -10.12 29.56 15.70
N GLN A 164 -8.88 30.00 15.44
CA GLN A 164 -8.47 30.44 14.10
C GLN A 164 -8.53 29.32 13.05
N ILE A 165 -8.15 28.10 13.42
CA ILE A 165 -8.13 26.95 12.51
C ILE A 165 -9.55 26.43 12.24
N THR A 166 -10.36 26.26 13.30
CA THR A 166 -11.68 25.64 13.18
C THR A 166 -12.79 26.62 12.80
N GLY A 167 -12.60 27.91 13.10
CA GLY A 167 -13.64 28.94 13.03
C GLY A 167 -14.67 28.89 14.16
N LEU A 168 -14.53 27.96 15.11
CA LEU A 168 -15.38 27.86 16.30
C LEU A 168 -15.01 28.94 17.31
N LYS A 169 -15.97 29.36 18.15
CA LYS A 169 -15.71 30.32 19.23
C LYS A 169 -16.09 29.76 20.60
N VAL A 170 -15.25 30.04 21.59
CA VAL A 170 -15.52 29.68 22.99
C VAL A 170 -16.81 30.34 23.50
N CYS A 171 -17.13 31.55 23.04
CA CYS A 171 -18.31 32.30 23.47
C CYS A 171 -19.65 31.74 22.98
N ASP A 172 -19.65 30.85 21.98
CA ASP A 172 -20.88 30.25 21.44
C ASP A 172 -21.35 29.03 22.25
N SER A 173 -20.59 28.65 23.28
CA SER A 173 -20.89 27.52 24.17
C SER A 173 -21.61 27.95 25.46
N PRO A 174 -22.53 27.14 26.01
CA PRO A 174 -23.30 27.49 27.21
C PRO A 174 -22.43 27.65 28.47
N PRO A 175 -22.83 28.50 29.44
CA PRO A 175 -21.92 29.10 30.43
C PRO A 175 -21.32 28.17 31.48
N SER A 176 -21.84 26.95 31.66
CA SER A 176 -21.43 26.07 32.76
C SER A 176 -20.25 25.14 32.46
N GLU A 177 -19.89 24.95 31.18
CA GLU A 177 -18.85 24.00 30.72
C GLU A 177 -18.02 24.57 29.54
N ASN A 178 -17.95 25.90 29.42
CA ASN A 178 -17.57 26.64 28.22
C ASN A 178 -16.26 26.22 27.53
N THR A 179 -15.27 25.75 28.30
CA THR A 179 -13.91 25.47 27.80
C THR A 179 -13.79 24.04 27.32
N GLN A 180 -14.37 23.07 28.04
CA GLN A 180 -14.28 21.66 27.67
C GLN A 180 -15.14 21.36 26.44
N THR A 181 -16.35 21.91 26.38
CA THR A 181 -17.24 21.76 25.22
C THR A 181 -16.60 22.29 23.94
N PHE A 182 -15.84 23.39 24.03
CA PHE A 182 -15.08 23.90 22.90
C PHE A 182 -13.94 22.94 22.50
N ILE A 183 -13.16 22.43 23.45
CA ILE A 183 -12.07 21.48 23.19
C ILE A 183 -12.63 20.24 22.47
N ASP A 184 -13.69 19.65 23.01
CA ASP A 184 -14.30 18.44 22.46
C ASP A 184 -14.81 18.67 21.02
N ALA A 185 -15.44 19.81 20.76
CA ALA A 185 -15.89 20.18 19.43
C ALA A 185 -14.73 20.42 18.45
N ALA A 186 -13.65 21.08 18.91
CA ALA A 186 -12.47 21.32 18.11
C ALA A 186 -11.72 20.00 17.79
N ASP A 187 -11.63 19.09 18.75
CA ASP A 187 -11.00 17.79 18.58
C ASP A 187 -11.84 16.87 17.68
N GLN A 188 -13.17 16.91 17.81
CA GLN A 188 -14.06 16.22 16.88
C GLN A 188 -13.90 16.76 15.46
N TRP A 189 -13.81 18.09 15.30
CA TRP A 189 -13.55 18.72 14.01
C TRP A 189 -12.21 18.25 13.43
N TRP A 190 -11.14 18.25 14.22
CA TRP A 190 -9.82 17.78 13.78
C TRP A 190 -9.87 16.31 13.37
N ASN A 191 -10.44 15.45 14.20
CA ASN A 191 -10.54 14.02 13.95
C ASN A 191 -11.38 13.66 12.72
N SER A 192 -12.30 14.53 12.31
CA SER A 192 -13.09 14.35 11.09
C SER A 192 -12.32 14.60 9.79
N ARG A 193 -11.11 15.18 9.85
CA ARG A 193 -10.29 15.49 8.67
C ARG A 193 -9.44 14.31 8.23
N ASP A 194 -9.30 14.17 6.92
CA ASP A 194 -8.36 13.23 6.33
C ASP A 194 -6.91 13.66 6.57
N TYR A 195 -5.99 12.74 6.26
CA TYR A 195 -4.56 12.93 6.47
C TYR A 195 -4.02 14.17 5.73
N GLU A 196 -4.44 14.39 4.48
CA GLU A 196 -3.91 15.47 3.65
C GLU A 196 -4.36 16.84 4.17
N HIS A 197 -5.63 16.99 4.53
CA HIS A 197 -6.11 18.23 5.14
C HIS A 197 -5.46 18.50 6.49
N LYS A 198 -5.27 17.48 7.33
CA LYS A 198 -4.54 17.63 8.61
C LYS A 198 -3.11 18.09 8.37
N ARG A 199 -2.43 17.48 7.39
CA ARG A 199 -1.06 17.80 6.96
C ARG A 199 -0.93 19.24 6.46
N GLU A 200 -1.86 19.70 5.62
CA GLU A 200 -1.89 21.08 5.13
C GLU A 200 -2.04 22.10 6.27
N ILE A 201 -2.94 21.84 7.21
CA ILE A 201 -3.15 22.69 8.39
C ILE A 201 -1.89 22.69 9.26
N TYR A 202 -1.37 21.51 9.60
CA TYR A 202 -0.15 21.36 10.39
C TYR A 202 1.01 22.14 9.75
N ASN A 203 1.29 21.91 8.48
CA ASN A 203 2.38 22.59 7.78
C ASN A 203 2.17 24.12 7.71
N ARG A 204 0.94 24.61 7.55
CA ARG A 204 0.64 26.04 7.47
C ARG A 204 0.84 26.78 8.80
N TYR A 205 0.51 26.14 9.92
CA TYR A 205 0.51 26.78 11.24
C TYR A 205 1.74 26.44 12.07
N ASN A 206 2.38 25.27 11.83
CA ASN A 206 3.60 24.88 12.52
C ASN A 206 4.85 25.56 11.91
N SER A 207 4.89 25.77 10.58
CA SER A 207 6.02 26.45 9.91
C SER A 207 6.18 27.93 10.25
N LYS A 208 5.19 28.54 10.91
CA LYS A 208 5.27 29.95 11.36
C LYS A 208 5.93 30.10 12.74
N ASN A 209 6.30 29.01 13.41
CA ASN A 209 6.82 29.01 14.77
C ASN A 209 8.29 28.55 14.87
N GLU A 210 8.99 28.37 13.75
CA GLU A 210 10.45 28.22 13.67
C GLU A 210 11.09 29.51 13.14
#